data_AF-A0A7X8KAC6-F1
#
_entry.id   AF-A0A7X8KAC6-F1
#
_cell.length_a   1.000
_cell.length_b   1.000
_cell.length_c   1.000
_cell.angle_alpha   90.00
_cell.angle_beta   90.00
_cell.angle_gamma   90.00
#
_symmetry.space_group_name_H-M   'P 1'
#
loop_
_entity.id
_entity.type
_entity.pdbx_description
1 polymer ?
#
loop_
_entity_poly.entity_id
_entity_poly.type
_entity_poly.pdbx_seq_one_letter_code
_entity_poly.pdbx_strand_id
1 'polypeptide(L)'
;MVLPTYRVAQFVERAIVSLQSQCFKAFEMIFVDDCGTDGSIDIVARHAERDPRIRIVKHERNRGTYHARRMGVEHARGRYIVFLDPDDELDEHCLSQLHEHLHGSPASVIFYGVKTVPPPPWYKSSTRSFPVRSRERLLESMFKKSIGGYAFTTLGTPGKAYDRKLLLAVYDELAIPGDFRYVSPKTAWCSLHAR
;
A
#
# COMPACT_ATOMS: atom_id res chain seq x y z
N MET A 1 9.14 1.08 -0.21
CA MET A 1 7.85 1.38 0.43
C MET A 1 7.20 2.53 -0.32
N VAL A 2 5.91 2.44 -0.64
CA VAL A 2 5.13 3.53 -1.25
C VAL A 2 3.99 3.88 -0.30
N LEU A 3 3.92 5.16 0.09
CA LEU A 3 2.98 5.69 1.07
C LEU A 3 2.15 6.83 0.45
N PRO A 4 0.91 6.55 0.00
CA PRO A 4 0.03 7.60 -0.49
C PRO A 4 -0.40 8.50 0.67
N THR A 5 -0.06 9.79 0.62
CA THR A 5 -0.14 10.69 1.78
C THR A 5 -1.16 11.79 1.54
N TYR A 6 -2.25 11.76 2.31
CA TYR A 6 -3.31 12.78 2.27
C TYR A 6 -4.02 12.89 3.62
N ARG A 7 -3.84 14.03 4.30
CA ARG A 7 -4.55 14.37 5.54
C ARG A 7 -4.37 13.35 6.68
N VAL A 8 -3.12 13.03 6.99
CA VAL A 8 -2.68 12.00 7.95
C VAL A 8 -1.68 12.54 8.98
N ALA A 9 -1.66 13.85 9.24
CA ALA A 9 -0.68 14.49 10.11
C ALA A 9 -0.65 13.90 11.53
N GLN A 10 -1.79 13.39 12.01
CA GLN A 10 -1.90 12.74 13.32
C GLN A 10 -1.20 11.37 13.41
N PHE A 11 -0.94 10.72 12.27
CA PHE A 11 -0.48 9.32 12.24
C PHE A 11 0.84 9.12 11.51
N VAL A 12 1.16 9.98 10.54
CA VAL A 12 2.29 9.79 9.62
C VAL A 12 3.64 9.65 10.33
N GLU A 13 3.83 10.31 11.48
CA GLU A 13 5.06 10.20 12.26
C GLU A 13 5.26 8.77 12.80
N ARG A 14 4.20 8.11 13.30
CA ARG A 14 4.26 6.71 13.74
C ARG A 14 4.63 5.77 12.60
N ALA A 15 4.03 5.97 11.43
CA ALA A 15 4.37 5.21 10.24
C ALA A 15 5.87 5.36 9.88
N ILE A 16 6.38 6.59 9.85
CA ILE A 16 7.81 6.87 9.59
C ILE A 16 8.69 6.16 10.61
N VAL A 17 8.42 6.32 11.90
CA VAL A 17 9.23 5.71 12.98
C VAL A 17 9.25 4.19 12.86
N SER A 18 8.12 3.55 12.56
CA SER A 18 8.03 2.08 12.35
C SER A 18 8.85 1.60 11.13
N LEU A 19 9.00 2.44 10.11
CA LEU A 19 9.87 2.15 8.97
C LEU A 19 11.33 2.38 9.30
N GLN A 20 11.66 3.42 10.06
CA GLN A 20 13.03 3.69 10.47
C GLN A 20 13.61 2.59 11.37
N SER A 21 12.77 1.96 12.19
CA SER A 21 13.14 0.84 13.07
C SER A 21 13.36 -0.49 12.35
N GLN A 22 12.94 -0.66 11.08
CA GLN A 22 13.06 -1.92 10.34
C GLN A 22 14.48 -2.52 10.39
N CYS A 23 14.60 -3.82 10.68
CA CYS A 23 15.90 -4.51 10.73
C CYS A 23 16.59 -4.55 9.36
N PHE A 24 15.82 -4.68 8.28
CA PHE A 24 16.34 -4.57 6.92
C PHE A 24 16.52 -3.11 6.51
N LYS A 25 17.72 -2.70 6.11
CA LYS A 25 18.04 -1.28 5.86
C LYS A 25 18.06 -0.87 4.38
N ALA A 26 18.17 -1.81 3.45
CA ALA A 26 18.30 -1.53 2.01
C ALA A 26 16.96 -1.31 1.32
N PHE A 27 16.23 -0.27 1.72
CA PHE A 27 14.95 0.12 1.14
C PHE A 27 14.80 1.66 1.08
N GLU A 28 13.83 2.12 0.30
CA GLU A 28 13.43 3.54 0.24
C GLU A 28 11.97 3.72 0.68
N MET A 29 11.65 4.92 1.16
CA MET A 29 10.32 5.35 1.57
C MET A 29 9.86 6.47 0.64
N ILE A 30 8.88 6.18 -0.20
CA ILE A 30 8.33 7.16 -1.15
C ILE A 30 6.99 7.62 -0.61
N PHE A 31 6.97 8.83 -0.06
CA PHE A 31 5.74 9.52 0.34
C PHE A 31 5.22 10.29 -0.87
N VAL A 32 3.98 9.98 -1.27
CA VAL A 32 3.33 10.66 -2.39
C VAL A 32 2.35 11.70 -1.84
N ASP A 33 2.71 12.98 -1.92
CA ASP A 33 1.87 14.12 -1.53
C ASP A 33 0.70 14.25 -2.51
N ASP A 34 -0.49 13.89 -2.04
CA ASP A 34 -1.73 14.01 -2.79
C ASP A 34 -2.49 15.31 -2.44
N CYS A 35 -1.74 16.38 -2.14
CA CYS A 35 -2.21 17.74 -1.85
C CYS A 35 -3.08 17.85 -0.59
N GLY A 36 -2.62 17.25 0.51
CA GLY A 36 -3.19 17.46 1.84
C GLY A 36 -2.86 18.87 2.38
N THR A 37 -3.70 19.39 3.30
CA THR A 37 -3.56 20.74 3.87
C THR A 37 -3.39 20.74 5.39
N ASP A 38 -3.04 19.60 5.99
CA ASP A 38 -3.01 19.39 7.45
C ASP A 38 -1.58 19.31 8.02
N GLY A 39 -0.56 19.62 7.23
CA GLY A 39 0.85 19.56 7.65
C GLY A 39 1.48 18.15 7.57
N SER A 40 0.79 17.16 7.00
CA SER A 40 1.33 15.79 6.83
C SER A 40 2.72 15.78 6.18
N ILE A 41 2.89 16.55 5.11
CA ILE A 41 4.14 16.59 4.32
C ILE A 41 5.23 17.37 5.02
N ASP A 42 4.89 18.38 5.82
CA ASP A 42 5.88 19.10 6.62
C ASP A 42 6.52 18.18 7.66
N ILE A 43 5.74 17.26 8.24
CA ILE A 43 6.26 16.20 9.11
C ILE A 43 7.23 15.31 8.31
N VAL A 44 6.81 14.79 7.16
CA VAL A 44 7.66 13.93 6.31
C VAL A 44 8.96 14.64 5.92
N ALA A 45 8.91 15.92 5.55
CA ALA A 45 10.06 16.71 5.16
C ALA A 45 11.11 16.81 6.28
N ARG A 46 10.69 17.06 7.53
CA ARG A 46 11.60 17.08 8.69
C ARG A 46 12.33 15.75 8.91
N HIS A 47 11.66 14.62 8.66
CA HIS A 47 12.33 13.32 8.73
C HIS A 47 13.26 13.09 7.52
N ALA A 48 12.88 13.57 6.33
CA ALA A 48 13.70 13.44 5.12
C ALA A 48 15.03 14.20 5.21
N GLU A 49 15.10 15.29 5.99
CA GLU A 49 16.36 15.99 6.30
C GLU A 49 17.38 15.09 7.02
N ARG A 50 16.90 14.07 7.74
CA ARG A 50 17.72 13.20 8.62
C ARG A 50 17.86 11.77 8.11
N ASP A 51 16.98 11.35 7.20
CA ASP A 51 16.96 10.00 6.66
C ASP A 51 16.90 10.03 5.12
N PRO A 52 18.04 9.77 4.43
CA PRO A 52 18.12 9.87 2.98
C PRO A 52 17.30 8.80 2.24
N ARG A 53 16.73 7.82 2.96
CA ARG A 53 15.82 6.83 2.38
C ARG A 53 14.45 7.43 2.09
N ILE A 54 14.09 8.58 2.69
CA ILE A 54 12.80 9.24 2.50
C ILE A 54 12.85 10.12 1.25
N ARG A 55 11.88 9.93 0.36
CA ARG A 55 11.68 10.72 -0.84
C ARG A 55 10.23 11.17 -0.90
N ILE A 56 10.03 12.45 -1.21
CA ILE A 56 8.70 13.03 -1.40
C ILE A 56 8.49 13.22 -2.90
N VAL A 57 7.36 12.72 -3.41
CA VAL A 57 6.90 12.96 -4.77
C VAL A 57 5.53 13.63 -4.66
N LYS A 58 5.26 14.64 -5.50
CA LYS A 58 4.11 15.52 -5.31
C LYS A 58 3.20 15.53 -6.54
N HIS A 59 1.89 15.42 -6.29
CA HIS A 59 0.88 15.78 -7.27
C HIS A 59 0.64 17.30 -7.32
N GLU A 60 0.20 17.80 -8.47
CA GLU A 60 -0.26 19.20 -8.60
C GLU A 60 -1.63 19.45 -7.97
N ARG A 61 -2.44 18.38 -7.85
CA ARG A 61 -3.78 18.39 -7.27
C ARG A 61 -4.10 17.02 -6.68
N ASN A 62 -5.10 16.93 -5.81
CA ASN A 62 -5.57 15.65 -5.30
C ASN A 62 -6.08 14.74 -6.45
N ARG A 63 -5.51 13.54 -6.57
CA ARG A 63 -5.86 12.50 -7.55
C ARG A 63 -6.27 11.18 -6.90
N GLY A 64 -6.26 11.11 -5.57
CA GLY A 64 -6.69 9.93 -4.83
C GLY A 64 -5.64 8.82 -4.79
N THR A 65 -5.92 7.84 -3.93
CA THR A 65 -4.97 6.80 -3.52
C THR A 65 -4.45 5.95 -4.67
N TYR A 66 -5.28 5.62 -5.67
CA TYR A 66 -4.84 4.84 -6.83
C TYR A 66 -3.71 5.55 -7.59
N HIS A 67 -3.92 6.82 -7.96
CA HIS A 67 -2.94 7.60 -8.70
C HIS A 67 -1.70 7.88 -7.85
N ALA A 68 -1.87 8.10 -6.55
CA ALA A 68 -0.74 8.27 -5.64
C ALA A 68 0.12 6.99 -5.58
N ARG A 69 -0.48 5.81 -5.47
CA ARG A 69 0.24 4.52 -5.48
C ARG A 69 0.96 4.29 -6.82
N ARG A 70 0.29 4.56 -7.95
CA ARG A 70 0.88 4.47 -9.29
C ARG A 70 2.11 5.37 -9.41
N MET A 71 1.97 6.65 -9.07
CA MET A 71 3.07 7.61 -9.10
C MET A 71 4.24 7.15 -8.23
N GLY A 72 3.97 6.63 -7.04
CA GLY A 72 5.01 6.09 -6.16
C GLY A 72 5.74 4.89 -6.77
N VAL A 73 5.03 3.99 -7.46
CA VAL A 73 5.62 2.83 -8.17
C VAL A 73 6.48 3.27 -9.35
N GLU A 74 6.03 4.27 -10.11
CA GLU A 74 6.79 4.86 -11.22
C GLU A 74 8.13 5.43 -10.73
N HIS A 75 8.13 6.13 -9.60
CA HIS A 75 9.32 6.76 -9.00
C HIS A 75 10.20 5.81 -8.16
N ALA A 76 9.70 4.60 -7.87
CA ALA A 76 10.43 3.60 -7.11
C ALA A 76 11.61 3.03 -7.90
N ARG A 77 12.72 2.82 -7.19
CA ARG A 77 13.95 2.19 -7.68
C ARG A 77 14.06 0.73 -7.22
N GLY A 78 13.40 0.39 -6.12
CA GLY A 78 13.35 -0.98 -5.60
C GLY A 78 12.69 -1.97 -6.58
N ARG A 79 13.19 -3.22 -6.59
CA ARG A 79 12.59 -4.32 -7.36
C ARG A 79 11.19 -4.69 -6.85
N TYR A 80 11.00 -4.61 -5.53
CA TYR A 80 9.75 -4.95 -4.88
C TYR A 80 9.08 -3.71 -4.28
N ILE A 81 7.76 -3.64 -4.44
CA ILE A 81 6.92 -2.59 -3.88
C ILE A 81 6.09 -3.17 -2.75
N VAL A 82 6.09 -2.46 -1.63
CA VAL A 82 5.15 -2.66 -0.53
C VAL A 82 4.43 -1.34 -0.33
N PHE A 83 3.11 -1.40 -0.30
CA PHE A 83 2.26 -0.25 0.05
C PHE A 83 2.01 -0.28 1.55
N LEU A 84 2.15 0.88 2.19
CA LEU A 84 1.78 1.10 3.58
C LEU A 84 0.91 2.35 3.62
N ASP A 85 -0.27 2.24 4.21
CA ASP A 85 -1.12 3.41 4.42
C ASP A 85 -0.52 4.23 5.59
N PRO A 86 -0.44 5.57 5.51
CA PRO A 86 0.31 6.37 6.49
C PRO A 86 -0.30 6.42 7.91
N ASP A 87 -1.45 5.81 8.12
CA ASP A 87 -2.09 5.59 9.41
C ASP A 87 -1.80 4.21 10.03
N ASP A 88 -1.08 3.35 9.30
CA ASP A 88 -0.61 2.03 9.74
C ASP A 88 0.86 2.03 10.17
N GLU A 89 1.26 0.99 10.90
CA GLU A 89 2.65 0.70 11.26
C GLU A 89 3.11 -0.64 10.65
N LEU A 90 4.43 -0.78 10.48
CA LEU A 90 5.04 -2.02 10.02
C LEU A 90 5.87 -2.67 11.14
N ASP A 91 5.65 -3.96 11.37
CA ASP A 91 6.47 -4.77 12.30
C ASP A 91 7.96 -4.71 11.92
N GLU A 92 8.84 -4.52 12.91
CA GLU A 92 10.27 -4.24 12.72
C GLU A 92 11.04 -5.32 11.93
N HIS A 93 10.54 -6.56 11.91
CA HIS A 93 11.14 -7.68 11.19
C HIS A 93 10.49 -7.95 9.83
N CYS A 94 9.42 -7.24 9.47
CA CYS A 94 8.64 -7.51 8.28
C CYS A 94 9.49 -7.45 7.00
N LEU A 95 10.26 -6.38 6.81
CA LEU A 95 11.07 -6.23 5.59
C LEU A 95 12.22 -7.25 5.52
N SER A 96 12.82 -7.63 6.64
CA SER A 96 13.84 -8.69 6.67
C SER A 96 13.28 -10.05 6.28
N GLN A 97 12.10 -10.41 6.79
CA GLN A 97 11.45 -11.68 6.45
C GLN A 97 11.01 -11.71 4.98
N LEU A 98 10.48 -10.60 4.48
CA LEU A 98 10.14 -10.47 3.05
C LEU A 98 11.39 -10.59 2.18
N HIS A 99 12.49 -9.94 2.56
CA HIS A 99 13.75 -10.02 1.84
C HIS A 99 14.29 -11.46 1.78
N GLU A 100 14.36 -12.15 2.92
CA GLU A 100 14.83 -13.54 3.00
C GLU A 100 14.01 -14.46 2.09
N HIS A 101 12.67 -14.35 2.16
CA HIS A 101 11.78 -15.17 1.36
C HIS A 101 11.92 -14.89 -0.14
N LEU A 102 12.01 -13.62 -0.54
CA LEU A 102 12.15 -13.21 -1.94
C LEU A 102 13.54 -13.50 -2.50
N HIS A 103 14.57 -13.50 -1.66
CA HIS A 103 15.92 -13.86 -2.05
C HIS A 103 16.03 -15.36 -2.34
N GLY A 104 15.50 -16.21 -1.46
CA GLY A 104 15.51 -17.66 -1.64
C GLY A 104 14.50 -18.16 -2.70
N SER A 105 13.41 -17.43 -2.90
CA SER A 105 12.34 -17.85 -3.81
C SER A 105 11.60 -16.67 -4.42
N PRO A 106 12.14 -16.07 -5.50
CA PRO A 106 11.51 -14.94 -6.18
C PRO A 106 10.06 -15.23 -6.53
N ALA A 107 9.18 -14.27 -6.23
CA ALA A 107 7.75 -14.35 -6.54
C ALA A 107 7.28 -13.02 -7.14
N SER A 108 6.22 -13.07 -7.95
CA SER A 108 5.61 -11.85 -8.50
C SER A 108 4.77 -11.11 -7.47
N VAL A 109 4.14 -11.84 -6.56
CA VAL A 109 3.40 -11.30 -5.41
C VAL A 109 3.62 -12.18 -4.18
N ILE A 110 3.85 -11.57 -3.03
CA ILE A 110 3.81 -12.22 -1.72
C ILE A 110 2.69 -11.58 -0.91
N PHE A 111 1.85 -12.42 -0.33
CA PHE A 111 0.93 -12.02 0.72
C PHE A 111 1.64 -12.21 2.05
N TYR A 112 1.46 -11.29 2.99
CA TYR A 112 1.94 -11.40 4.36
C TYR A 112 0.87 -10.99 5.37
N GLY A 113 1.06 -11.40 6.62
CA GLY A 113 0.07 -11.19 7.67
C GLY A 113 -0.12 -9.72 8.04
N VAL A 114 -1.38 -9.34 8.28
CA VAL A 114 -1.77 -8.03 8.82
C VAL A 114 -2.49 -8.28 10.15
N LYS A 115 -2.19 -7.46 11.16
CA LYS A 115 -2.87 -7.47 12.45
C LYS A 115 -3.58 -6.13 12.63
N THR A 116 -4.82 -6.16 13.13
CA THR A 116 -5.57 -4.95 13.48
C THR A 116 -5.46 -4.70 14.98
N VAL A 117 -5.18 -3.45 15.38
CA VAL A 117 -4.96 -3.09 16.78
C VAL A 117 -5.70 -1.78 17.11
N PRO A 118 -6.72 -1.79 18.00
CA PRO A 118 -7.39 -2.98 18.53
C PRO A 118 -8.20 -3.70 17.43
N PRO A 119 -8.39 -5.03 17.51
CA PRO A 119 -9.19 -5.73 16.53
C PRO A 119 -10.67 -5.31 16.66
N PRO A 120 -11.34 -4.88 15.57
CA PRO A 120 -12.79 -4.71 15.59
C PRO A 120 -13.48 -6.03 15.98
N PRO A 121 -14.63 -6.01 16.68
CA PRO A 121 -15.34 -7.24 17.08
C PRO A 121 -15.66 -8.19 15.92
N TRP A 122 -15.83 -7.64 14.72
CA TRP A 122 -16.14 -8.35 13.48
C TRP A 122 -14.90 -8.80 12.69
N TYR A 123 -13.69 -8.41 13.07
CA TYR A 123 -12.46 -8.73 12.35
C TYR A 123 -11.74 -9.92 12.99
N LYS A 124 -11.99 -11.12 12.47
CA LYS A 124 -11.24 -12.35 12.80
C LYS A 124 -10.43 -12.78 11.59
N SER A 125 -9.18 -12.32 11.45
CA SER A 125 -8.29 -12.87 10.42
C SER A 125 -6.87 -13.01 10.93
N SER A 126 -6.32 -14.22 10.83
CA SER A 126 -4.89 -14.50 10.83
C SER A 126 -4.49 -14.84 9.40
N THR A 127 -4.18 -13.81 8.61
CA THR A 127 -3.72 -14.06 7.24
C THR A 127 -2.28 -14.58 7.32
N ARG A 128 -2.01 -15.77 6.76
CA ARG A 128 -0.66 -16.33 6.66
C ARG A 128 0.00 -15.86 5.37
N SER A 129 1.33 -15.80 5.38
CA SER A 129 2.10 -15.39 4.21
C SER A 129 2.21 -16.53 3.20
N PHE A 130 1.96 -16.27 1.92
CA PHE A 130 2.18 -17.25 0.84
C PHE A 130 2.58 -16.56 -0.48
N PRO A 131 3.57 -17.08 -1.22
CA PRO A 131 3.94 -16.55 -2.53
C PRO A 131 2.96 -17.00 -3.62
N VAL A 132 2.60 -16.09 -4.54
CA VAL A 132 1.81 -16.40 -5.74
C VAL A 132 2.70 -16.30 -6.98
N ARG A 133 2.74 -17.39 -7.77
CA ARG A 133 3.66 -17.57 -8.91
C ARG A 133 3.00 -17.91 -10.25
N SER A 134 1.70 -18.23 -10.24
CA SER A 134 0.92 -18.50 -11.47
C SER A 134 0.02 -17.30 -11.75
N ARG A 135 -0.10 -16.94 -13.03
CA ARG A 135 -1.01 -15.90 -13.49
C ARG A 135 -2.45 -16.25 -13.14
N GLU A 136 -2.85 -17.49 -13.35
CA GLU A 136 -4.19 -18.02 -13.08
C GLU A 136 -4.50 -17.90 -11.59
N ARG A 137 -3.57 -18.32 -10.72
CA ARG A 137 -3.70 -18.19 -9.26
C ARG A 137 -3.70 -16.73 -8.78
N LEU A 138 -2.94 -15.86 -9.43
CA LEU A 138 -2.94 -14.43 -9.12
C LEU A 138 -4.28 -13.80 -9.45
N LEU A 139 -4.80 -14.03 -10.66
CA LEU A 139 -6.12 -13.58 -11.08
C LEU A 139 -7.21 -14.14 -10.16
N GLU A 140 -7.17 -15.44 -9.85
CA GLU A 140 -8.07 -16.02 -8.85
C GLU A 140 -7.96 -15.28 -7.51
N SER A 141 -6.76 -15.06 -6.97
CA SER A 141 -6.60 -14.36 -5.68
C SER A 141 -7.06 -12.90 -5.71
N MET A 142 -6.94 -12.22 -6.85
CA MET A 142 -7.37 -10.85 -7.04
C MET A 142 -8.87 -10.72 -7.22
N PHE A 143 -9.57 -11.78 -7.66
CA PHE A 143 -10.99 -11.71 -8.03
C PHE A 143 -11.92 -12.67 -7.24
N LYS A 144 -11.41 -13.60 -6.41
CA LYS A 144 -12.25 -14.58 -5.67
C LYS A 144 -13.05 -14.03 -4.49
N LYS A 145 -12.91 -12.75 -4.12
CA LYS A 145 -13.83 -12.13 -3.14
C LYS A 145 -14.95 -11.41 -3.88
N SER A 146 -15.88 -12.17 -4.46
CA SER A 146 -17.17 -11.60 -4.86
C SER A 146 -18.02 -11.36 -3.61
N ILE A 147 -18.22 -10.11 -3.24
CA ILE A 147 -19.37 -9.73 -2.43
C ILE A 147 -20.42 -9.24 -3.43
N GLY A 148 -21.53 -9.96 -3.58
CA GLY A 148 -22.64 -9.56 -4.46
C GLY A 148 -22.37 -9.62 -5.97
N GLY A 149 -21.47 -10.48 -6.45
CA GLY A 149 -21.22 -10.65 -7.90
C GLY A 149 -20.27 -9.63 -8.53
N TYR A 150 -19.70 -8.71 -7.75
CA TYR A 150 -18.70 -7.75 -8.24
C TYR A 150 -17.27 -8.23 -7.98
N ALA A 151 -16.41 -8.09 -8.99
CA ALA A 151 -14.99 -8.41 -8.92
C ALA A 151 -14.22 -7.21 -8.34
N PHE A 152 -13.70 -7.32 -7.11
CA PHE A 152 -12.88 -6.27 -6.50
C PHE A 152 -11.41 -6.64 -6.56
N THR A 153 -10.60 -5.81 -7.20
CA THR A 153 -9.14 -5.97 -7.19
C THR A 153 -8.58 -5.48 -5.84
N THR A 154 -7.91 -6.35 -5.09
CA THR A 154 -7.28 -6.01 -3.79
C THR A 154 -5.88 -5.38 -3.92
N LEU A 155 -5.53 -4.89 -5.12
CA LEU A 155 -4.23 -4.27 -5.37
C LEU A 155 -4.06 -3.01 -4.52
N GLY A 156 -2.92 -2.91 -3.87
CA GLY A 156 -2.58 -1.77 -3.03
C GLY A 156 -3.05 -1.86 -1.57
N THR A 157 -3.83 -2.87 -1.18
CA THR A 157 -4.11 -3.06 0.26
C THR A 157 -2.86 -3.52 1.02
N PRO A 158 -2.70 -3.14 2.30
CA PRO A 158 -1.62 -3.63 3.15
C PRO A 158 -1.53 -5.17 3.19
N GLY A 159 -0.36 -5.70 3.54
CA GLY A 159 -0.15 -7.14 3.62
C GLY A 159 0.32 -7.79 2.31
N LYS A 160 0.84 -7.02 1.35
CA LYS A 160 1.34 -7.55 0.08
C LYS A 160 2.63 -6.86 -0.37
N ALA A 161 3.54 -7.66 -0.90
CA ALA A 161 4.71 -7.21 -1.65
C ALA A 161 4.58 -7.63 -3.11
N TYR A 162 4.91 -6.74 -4.04
CA TYR A 162 4.73 -6.96 -5.47
C TYR A 162 6.04 -6.75 -6.21
N ASP A 163 6.28 -7.54 -7.25
CA ASP A 163 7.30 -7.19 -8.24
C ASP A 163 6.89 -5.89 -8.96
N ARG A 164 7.83 -4.94 -9.02
CA ARG A 164 7.57 -3.61 -9.59
C ARG A 164 7.18 -3.68 -11.07
N LYS A 165 7.80 -4.57 -11.86
CA LYS A 165 7.49 -4.69 -13.29
C LYS A 165 6.06 -5.19 -13.50
N LEU A 166 5.61 -6.11 -12.66
CA LEU A 166 4.22 -6.56 -12.66
C LEU A 166 3.26 -5.39 -12.38
N LEU A 167 3.51 -4.58 -11.34
CA LEU A 167 2.64 -3.45 -11.02
C LEU A 167 2.56 -2.42 -12.15
N LEU A 168 3.70 -2.08 -12.77
CA LEU A 168 3.72 -1.17 -13.92
C LEU A 168 2.87 -1.71 -15.08
N ALA A 169 3.07 -2.98 -15.45
CA ALA A 169 2.28 -3.60 -16.51
C ALA A 169 0.78 -3.60 -16.19
N VAL A 170 0.40 -3.84 -14.93
CA VAL A 170 -1.00 -3.77 -14.50
C VAL A 170 -1.56 -2.34 -14.57
N TYR A 171 -0.79 -1.33 -14.16
CA TYR A 171 -1.23 0.06 -14.26
C TYR A 171 -1.38 0.54 -15.70
N ASP A 172 -0.52 0.07 -16.60
CA ASP A 172 -0.60 0.38 -18.03
C ASP A 172 -1.81 -0.31 -18.66
N GLU A 173 -2.07 -1.58 -18.34
CA GLU A 173 -3.25 -2.31 -18.83
C GLU A 173 -4.57 -1.70 -18.33
N LEU A 174 -4.62 -1.29 -17.07
CA LEU A 174 -5.81 -0.66 -16.50
C LEU A 174 -6.10 0.71 -17.13
N ALA A 175 -5.07 1.43 -17.57
CA ALA A 175 -5.14 2.73 -18.24
C ALA A 175 -6.15 3.72 -17.60
N ILE A 176 -6.32 3.69 -16.27
CA ILE A 176 -7.35 4.49 -15.59
C ILE A 176 -7.06 5.99 -15.81
N PRO A 177 -8.02 6.75 -16.37
CA PRO A 177 -7.85 8.17 -16.65
C PRO A 177 -7.46 8.98 -15.41
N GLY A 178 -6.62 9.98 -15.59
CA GLY A 178 -6.06 10.75 -14.47
C GLY A 178 -7.04 11.64 -13.70
N ASP A 179 -8.22 11.85 -14.27
CA ASP A 179 -9.37 12.56 -13.73
C ASP A 179 -10.44 11.61 -13.16
N PHE A 180 -10.24 10.29 -13.26
CA PHE A 180 -11.12 9.31 -12.64
C PHE A 180 -11.13 9.48 -11.12
N ARG A 181 -12.33 9.59 -10.54
CA ARG A 181 -12.54 9.70 -9.09
C ARG A 181 -13.50 8.63 -8.62
N TYR A 182 -13.08 7.90 -7.60
CA TYR A 182 -13.98 7.03 -6.83
C TYR A 182 -14.22 7.67 -5.47
N VAL A 183 -15.50 7.80 -5.09
CA VAL A 183 -15.91 8.31 -3.78
C VAL A 183 -16.61 7.15 -3.07
N SER A 184 -16.10 6.76 -1.90
CA SER A 184 -16.88 5.97 -0.94
C SER A 184 -17.60 6.98 -0.05
N PRO A 185 -18.91 7.21 -0.22
CA PRO A 185 -19.60 8.17 0.59
C PRO A 185 -19.71 7.56 2.00
N LYS A 186 -19.02 8.13 2.99
CA LYS A 186 -19.17 7.73 4.40
C LYS A 186 -20.63 7.83 4.89
N THR A 187 -21.49 8.55 4.14
CA THR A 187 -22.90 8.81 4.41
C THR A 187 -23.88 8.00 3.54
N ALA A 188 -23.43 7.31 2.49
CA ALA A 188 -24.32 6.46 1.68
C ALA A 188 -24.34 5.04 2.25
N TRP A 189 -25.03 4.87 3.38
CA TRP A 189 -25.42 3.55 3.85
C TRP A 189 -26.53 3.01 2.93
N CYS A 190 -26.17 2.40 1.80
CA CYS A 190 -27.09 1.47 1.13
C CYS A 190 -27.13 0.20 1.98
N SER A 191 -28.02 0.16 2.97
CA SER A 191 -28.35 -1.04 3.71
C SER A 191 -29.02 -2.04 2.76
N LEU A 192 -28.25 -2.97 2.20
CA LEU A 192 -28.82 -4.12 1.52
C LEU A 192 -29.34 -5.08 2.60
N HIS A 193 -30.64 -5.05 2.87
CA HIS A 193 -31.29 -6.09 3.67
C HIS A 193 -31.49 -7.31 2.77
N ALA A 194 -30.52 -8.24 2.78
CA ALA A 194 -30.75 -9.59 2.29
C ALA A 194 -31.56 -10.34 3.36
N ARG A 195 -32.71 -10.90 2.97
CA ARG A 195 -33.46 -11.84 3.80
C ARG A 195 -32.80 -13.20 3.80
#